data_AF-A0A9X0I1Z6-F1
#
_entry.id   AF-A0A9X0I1Z6-F1
#
_cell.length_a   1.000
_cell.length_b   1.000
_cell.length_c   1.000
_cell.angle_alpha   90.00
_cell.angle_beta   90.00
_cell.angle_gamma   90.00
#
_symmetry.space_group_name_H-M   'P 1'
#
loop_
_entity.id
_entity.type
_entity.pdbx_description
1 polymer ?
#
loop_
_entity_poly.entity_id
_entity_poly.type
_entity_poly.pdbx_seq_one_letter_code
_entity_poly.pdbx_strand_id
1 'polypeptide(L)'
;MTARPGRLRAALLTVFVAAALAATPGVGLAAGDLTATDPPDGAALDAPPSAVTLTFSRRPDVDESHVSVRNDAGQDRTAGALAGDDGNSLRMPVALKPGGDYTIAFHVVFADGSDLTGIKRFSVGTGAPPAPLSAEVAQRTRESVQQRHSGHGPDWIRSSMLMLNGLVLVGVVVLLVVRRPRKTTTGARWVLREPEDESDTRG
;
A
#
# COMPACT_ATOMS: atom_id res chain seq x y z
N MET A 1 -30.59 -8.18 -39.01
CA MET A 1 -29.14 -8.42 -38.81
C MET A 1 -28.92 -8.95 -37.41
N THR A 2 -28.76 -10.26 -37.24
CA THR A 2 -28.53 -10.92 -35.95
C THR A 2 -27.07 -10.75 -35.54
N ALA A 3 -26.79 -9.85 -34.60
CA ALA A 3 -25.45 -9.70 -34.05
C ALA A 3 -25.06 -11.00 -33.32
N ARG A 4 -24.13 -11.76 -33.91
CA ARG A 4 -23.67 -13.05 -33.37
C ARG A 4 -23.08 -12.84 -31.96
N PRO A 5 -23.59 -13.53 -30.92
CA PRO A 5 -23.21 -13.30 -29.51
C PRO A 5 -21.73 -13.58 -29.21
N GLY A 6 -21.02 -14.28 -30.10
CA GLY A 6 -19.58 -14.52 -29.98
C GLY A 6 -18.71 -13.26 -30.20
N ARG A 7 -19.15 -12.32 -31.05
CA ARG A 7 -18.39 -11.08 -31.32
C ARG A 7 -18.43 -10.12 -30.13
N LEU A 8 -19.58 -10.09 -29.44
CA LEU A 8 -19.76 -9.32 -28.21
C LEU A 8 -18.92 -9.87 -27.05
N ARG A 9 -18.84 -11.20 -26.92
CA ARG A 9 -17.99 -11.85 -25.90
C ARG A 9 -16.50 -11.62 -26.12
N ALA A 10 -16.04 -11.70 -27.37
CA ALA A 10 -14.65 -11.43 -27.72
C ALA A 10 -14.27 -9.97 -27.47
N ALA A 11 -15.12 -9.01 -27.85
CA ALA A 11 -14.88 -7.59 -27.61
C ALA A 11 -14.81 -7.24 -26.10
N LEU A 12 -15.66 -7.88 -25.28
CA LEU A 12 -15.66 -7.68 -23.82
C LEU A 12 -14.40 -8.25 -23.14
N LEU A 13 -13.89 -9.38 -23.62
CA LEU A 13 -12.63 -9.95 -23.13
C LEU A 13 -11.44 -9.05 -23.45
N THR A 14 -11.38 -8.47 -24.64
CA THR A 14 -10.29 -7.55 -25.03
C THR A 14 -10.30 -6.29 -24.17
N VAL A 15 -11.48 -5.72 -23.90
CA VAL A 15 -11.62 -4.54 -23.02
C VAL A 15 -11.25 -4.88 -21.57
N PHE A 16 -11.62 -6.06 -21.08
CA PHE A 16 -11.27 -6.51 -19.73
C PHE A 16 -9.76 -6.72 -19.57
N VAL A 17 -9.09 -7.34 -20.55
CA VAL A 17 -7.64 -7.54 -20.54
C VAL A 17 -6.90 -6.20 -20.66
N ALA A 18 -7.38 -5.27 -21.50
CA ALA A 18 -6.80 -3.94 -21.61
C ALA A 18 -6.94 -3.14 -20.30
N ALA A 19 -8.10 -3.23 -19.63
CA ALA A 19 -8.32 -2.62 -18.32
C ALA A 19 -7.46 -3.25 -17.22
N ALA A 20 -7.26 -4.58 -17.25
CA ALA A 20 -6.40 -5.29 -16.31
C ALA A 20 -4.92 -4.94 -16.50
N LEU A 21 -4.46 -4.77 -17.73
CA LEU A 21 -3.10 -4.29 -18.02
C LEU A 21 -2.91 -2.84 -17.60
N ALA A 22 -3.90 -1.97 -17.83
CA ALA A 22 -3.84 -0.57 -17.39
C ALA A 22 -3.94 -0.41 -15.86
N ALA A 23 -4.42 -1.43 -15.15
CA ALA A 23 -4.49 -1.48 -13.68
C ALA A 23 -3.21 -2.06 -13.03
N THR A 24 -2.19 -2.40 -13.83
CA THR A 24 -0.88 -2.71 -13.24
C THR A 24 -0.32 -1.42 -12.64
N PRO A 25 0.00 -1.39 -11.33
CA PRO A 25 0.71 -0.25 -10.77
C PRO A 25 1.99 -0.10 -11.58
N GLY A 26 2.20 1.08 -12.16
CA GLY A 26 3.45 1.39 -12.85
C GLY A 26 4.58 1.04 -11.90
N VAL A 27 5.47 0.16 -12.33
CA VAL A 27 6.72 -0.10 -11.63
C VAL A 27 7.39 1.25 -11.46
N GLY A 28 7.40 1.76 -10.23
CA GLY A 28 8.01 3.04 -9.91
C GLY A 28 9.45 3.00 -10.40
N LEU A 29 9.83 3.97 -11.22
CA LEU A 29 11.22 4.24 -11.54
C LEU A 29 11.94 4.36 -10.20
N ALA A 30 12.98 3.55 -9.99
CA ALA A 30 13.67 3.44 -8.71
C ALA A 30 13.91 4.83 -8.13
N ALA A 31 13.33 5.12 -6.96
CA ALA A 31 13.56 6.36 -6.21
C ALA A 31 15.07 6.49 -5.90
N GLY A 32 15.55 7.66 -5.46
CA GLY A 32 16.95 7.75 -5.04
C GLY A 32 17.14 6.77 -3.88
N ASP A 33 18.17 5.94 -3.94
CA ASP A 33 18.39 4.90 -2.94
C ASP A 33 19.16 5.49 -1.75
N LEU A 34 18.77 5.12 -0.53
CA LEU A 34 19.57 5.38 0.66
C LEU A 34 20.80 4.45 0.63
N THR A 35 21.99 5.03 0.47
CA THR A 35 23.25 4.29 0.37
C THR A 35 23.96 4.14 1.70
N ALA A 36 23.84 5.12 2.61
CA ALA A 36 24.43 5.03 3.94
C ALA A 36 23.63 5.84 4.98
N THR A 37 23.82 5.49 6.25
CA THR A 37 23.35 6.26 7.39
C THR A 37 24.45 6.28 8.43
N ASP A 38 24.67 7.45 9.03
CA ASP A 38 25.51 7.63 10.19
C ASP A 38 24.66 8.27 11.30
N PRO A 39 24.34 7.56 12.39
CA PRO A 39 24.77 6.20 12.73
C PRO A 39 24.21 5.10 11.79
N PRO A 40 24.92 3.97 11.60
CA PRO A 40 24.40 2.84 10.83
C PRO A 40 23.11 2.24 11.42
N ASP A 41 22.29 1.62 10.56
CA ASP A 41 21.09 0.91 11.01
C ASP A 41 21.43 -0.24 11.95
N GLY A 42 20.77 -0.29 13.10
CA GLY A 42 21.03 -1.25 14.17
C GLY A 42 22.30 -0.97 14.99
N ALA A 43 22.95 0.18 14.82
CA ALA A 43 24.14 0.51 15.60
C ALA A 43 23.83 0.65 17.10
N ALA A 44 24.79 0.21 17.92
CA ALA A 44 24.81 0.46 19.36
C ALA A 44 25.95 1.42 19.67
N LEU A 45 25.61 2.65 20.04
CA LEU A 45 26.58 3.71 20.30
C LEU A 45 26.85 3.83 21.80
N ASP A 46 28.09 4.08 22.18
CA ASP A 46 28.44 4.36 23.57
C ASP A 46 28.03 5.77 24.00
N ALA A 47 28.10 6.73 23.07
CA ALA A 47 27.83 8.15 23.32
C ALA A 47 26.84 8.73 22.30
N PRO A 48 26.05 9.75 22.69
CA PRO A 48 25.08 10.36 21.79
C PRO A 48 25.79 11.15 20.67
N PRO A 49 25.46 10.91 19.39
CA PRO A 49 25.94 11.74 18.29
C PRO A 49 25.29 13.14 18.33
N SER A 50 25.96 14.12 17.72
CA SER A 50 25.44 15.49 17.60
C SER A 50 24.51 15.70 16.40
N ALA A 51 24.54 14.78 15.43
CA ALA A 51 23.67 14.77 14.27
C ALA A 51 23.50 13.34 13.75
N VAL A 52 22.46 13.15 12.95
CA VAL A 52 22.32 11.98 12.08
C VAL A 52 22.48 12.42 10.62
N THR A 53 23.17 11.62 9.83
CA THR A 53 23.45 11.89 8.42
C THR A 53 22.90 10.74 7.57
N LEU A 54 22.15 11.09 6.54
CA LEU A 54 21.63 10.16 5.55
C LEU A 54 22.27 10.46 4.21
N THR A 55 22.90 9.46 3.59
CA THR A 55 23.54 9.60 2.27
C THR A 55 22.74 8.82 1.24
N PHE A 56 22.54 9.45 0.09
CA PHE A 56 21.72 8.94 -0.99
C PHE A 56 22.53 8.77 -2.28
N SER A 57 22.05 7.93 -3.18
CA SER A 57 22.63 7.78 -4.52
C SER A 57 22.45 9.03 -5.39
N ARG A 58 21.49 9.89 -5.06
CA ARG A 58 21.15 11.13 -5.79
C ARG A 58 21.01 12.31 -4.85
N ARG A 59 21.15 13.52 -5.40
CA ARG A 59 21.08 14.76 -4.62
C ARG A 59 19.64 15.01 -4.14
N PRO A 60 19.41 15.10 -2.82
CA PRO A 60 18.11 15.42 -2.26
C PRO A 60 17.83 16.92 -2.36
N ASP A 61 16.55 17.28 -2.44
CA ASP A 61 16.07 18.64 -2.22
C ASP A 61 15.86 18.85 -0.71
N VAL A 62 16.63 19.74 -0.10
CA VAL A 62 16.60 19.96 1.36
C VAL A 62 15.30 20.60 1.81
N ASP A 63 14.73 21.49 1.00
CA ASP A 63 13.55 22.29 1.36
C ASP A 63 12.26 21.47 1.26
N GLU A 64 12.23 20.47 0.38
CA GLU A 64 11.11 19.53 0.23
C GLU A 64 11.28 18.25 1.08
N SER A 65 12.46 18.02 1.67
CA SER A 65 12.76 16.84 2.48
C SER A 65 12.52 17.04 3.98
N HIS A 66 12.18 15.96 4.67
CA HIS A 66 11.90 15.94 6.09
C HIS A 66 12.61 14.77 6.78
N VAL A 67 13.35 15.06 7.86
CA VAL A 67 13.97 14.04 8.71
C VAL A 67 13.58 14.32 10.16
N SER A 68 13.19 13.28 10.89
CA SER A 68 12.88 13.36 12.31
C SER A 68 13.53 12.22 13.08
N VAL A 69 13.96 12.50 14.31
CA VAL A 69 14.57 11.52 15.21
C VAL A 69 13.76 11.50 16.49
N ARG A 70 13.25 10.32 16.86
CA ARG A 70 12.42 10.14 18.07
C ARG A 70 12.99 9.07 18.97
N ASN A 71 12.76 9.20 20.28
CA ASN A 71 13.00 8.10 21.22
C ASN A 71 11.81 7.13 21.26
N ASP A 72 11.93 6.02 21.98
CA ASP A 72 10.84 5.04 22.13
C ASP A 72 9.57 5.59 22.79
N ALA A 73 9.68 6.67 23.56
CA ALA A 73 8.53 7.40 24.11
C ALA A 73 7.81 8.28 23.06
N GLY A 74 8.26 8.28 21.81
CA GLY A 74 7.71 9.07 20.70
C GLY A 74 8.08 10.55 20.75
N GLN A 75 8.99 10.95 21.65
CA GLN A 75 9.41 12.34 21.81
C GLN A 75 10.40 12.71 20.69
N ASP A 76 10.18 13.86 20.07
CA ASP A 76 11.11 14.42 19.08
C ASP A 76 12.43 14.84 19.74
N ARG A 77 13.53 14.54 19.06
CA ARG A 77 14.91 14.77 19.48
C ARG A 77 15.73 15.49 18.42
N THR A 78 15.09 15.93 17.33
CA THR A 78 15.70 16.87 16.39
C THR A 78 16.05 18.18 17.09
N ALA A 79 17.18 18.77 16.70
CA ALA A 79 17.76 19.93 17.37
C ALA A 79 18.29 20.97 16.37
N GLY A 80 17.42 21.46 15.49
CA GLY A 80 17.75 22.48 14.50
C GLY A 80 17.06 22.24 13.17
N ALA A 81 17.51 22.95 12.15
CA ALA A 81 17.05 22.77 10.78
C ALA A 81 17.77 21.59 10.11
N LEU A 82 17.07 20.93 9.18
CA LEU A 82 17.69 20.02 8.24
C LEU A 82 18.66 20.80 7.36
N ALA A 83 19.86 20.27 7.17
CA ALA A 83 20.84 20.85 6.27
C ALA A 83 21.25 19.82 5.23
N GLY A 84 21.47 20.27 4.00
CA GLY A 84 22.27 19.51 3.05
C GLY A 84 23.74 19.57 3.45
N ASP A 85 24.46 18.48 3.20
CA ASP A 85 25.92 18.45 3.26
C ASP A 85 26.50 18.44 1.83
N ASP A 86 27.78 18.74 1.67
CA ASP A 86 28.43 18.83 0.35
C ASP A 86 28.32 17.49 -0.41
N GLY A 87 27.32 17.38 -1.29
CA GLY A 87 27.04 16.19 -2.09
C GLY A 87 25.58 15.72 -2.01
N ASN A 88 25.40 14.43 -1.72
CA ASN A 88 24.12 13.72 -1.77
C ASN A 88 23.63 13.33 -0.37
N SER A 89 23.91 14.17 0.63
CA SER A 89 23.65 13.85 2.03
C SER A 89 22.75 14.89 2.70
N LEU A 90 21.92 14.42 3.63
CA LEU A 90 21.13 15.24 4.54
C LEU A 90 21.63 15.03 5.96
N ARG A 91 21.85 16.14 6.67
CA ARG A 91 22.32 16.18 8.06
C ARG A 91 21.26 16.80 8.95
N MET A 92 20.78 16.03 9.92
CA MET A 92 19.81 16.46 10.92
C MET A 92 20.48 16.53 12.31
N PRO A 93 20.69 17.73 12.87
CA PRO A 93 21.17 17.89 14.24
C PRO A 93 20.23 17.24 15.26
N VAL A 94 20.78 16.64 16.32
CA VAL A 94 19.99 15.95 17.36
C VAL A 94 20.50 16.23 18.78
N ALA A 95 19.60 16.12 19.75
CA ALA A 95 19.90 16.21 21.17
C ALA A 95 19.42 14.93 21.89
N LEU A 96 20.32 13.95 21.97
CA LEU A 96 20.02 12.61 22.51
C LEU A 96 20.53 12.42 23.94
N LYS A 97 19.92 11.50 24.67
CA LYS A 97 20.38 11.04 25.99
C LYS A 97 20.83 9.57 25.92
N PRO A 98 21.86 9.15 26.68
CA PRO A 98 22.19 7.74 26.83
C PRO A 98 21.04 6.95 27.47
N GLY A 99 21.06 5.64 27.28
CA GLY A 99 20.14 4.67 27.89
C GLY A 99 18.83 4.45 27.12
N GLY A 100 18.83 4.53 25.78
CA GLY A 100 17.62 4.26 25.01
C GLY A 100 17.81 4.08 23.50
N ASP A 101 16.73 3.63 22.86
CA ASP A 101 16.68 3.46 21.41
C ASP A 101 16.07 4.70 20.73
N TYR A 102 16.53 4.92 19.51
CA TYR A 102 16.17 6.05 18.68
C TYR A 102 15.75 5.57 17.30
N THR A 103 14.76 6.27 16.76
CA THR A 103 14.16 6.00 15.45
C THR A 103 14.31 7.23 14.57
N ILE A 104 15.06 7.09 13.48
CA ILE A 104 15.18 8.06 12.40
C ILE A 104 14.06 7.75 11.40
N ALA A 105 13.17 8.70 11.16
CA ALA A 105 12.16 8.63 10.11
C ALA A 105 12.42 9.75 9.12
N PHE A 106 12.47 9.41 7.82
CA PHE A 106 12.79 10.37 6.77
C PHE A 106 11.84 10.23 5.58
N HIS A 107 11.48 11.35 4.98
CA HIS A 107 10.86 11.46 3.66
C HIS A 107 11.71 12.43 2.85
N VAL A 108 12.24 11.98 1.74
CA VAL A 108 13.24 12.70 0.96
C VAL A 108 12.74 12.86 -0.45
N VAL A 109 12.75 14.09 -0.95
CA VAL A 109 12.36 14.41 -2.32
C VAL A 109 13.64 14.68 -3.12
N PHE A 110 13.67 14.18 -4.36
CA PHE A 110 14.78 14.39 -5.30
C PHE A 110 14.36 15.36 -6.40
N ALA A 111 15.35 15.94 -7.10
CA ALA A 111 15.11 16.96 -8.12
C ALA A 111 14.22 16.54 -9.31
N ASP A 112 14.03 15.24 -9.53
CA ASP A 112 13.12 14.69 -10.55
C ASP A 112 11.66 14.55 -10.06
N GLY A 113 11.39 14.97 -8.82
CA GLY A 113 10.10 14.83 -8.15
C GLY A 113 9.82 13.45 -7.59
N SER A 114 10.79 12.51 -7.68
CA SER A 114 10.68 11.23 -6.99
C SER A 114 10.93 11.40 -5.50
N ASP A 115 10.35 10.52 -4.70
CA ASP A 115 10.52 10.53 -3.25
C ASP A 115 10.93 9.16 -2.67
N LEU A 116 11.65 9.19 -1.55
CA LEU A 116 12.02 8.03 -0.76
C LEU A 116 11.62 8.25 0.70
N THR A 117 10.89 7.30 1.26
CA THR A 117 10.63 7.26 2.71
C THR A 117 11.17 6.00 3.34
N GLY A 118 11.69 6.14 4.55
CA GLY A 118 12.15 5.01 5.33
C GLY A 118 12.32 5.32 6.80
N ILE A 119 12.73 4.26 7.51
CA ILE A 119 12.99 4.28 8.95
C ILE A 119 14.31 3.58 9.21
N LYS A 120 15.11 4.13 10.12
CA LYS A 120 16.35 3.55 10.65
C LYS A 120 16.34 3.61 12.16
N ARG A 121 17.01 2.68 12.83
CA ARG A 121 17.07 2.64 14.30
C ARG A 121 18.50 2.46 14.79
N PHE A 122 18.80 3.05 15.92
CA PHE A 122 20.06 2.86 16.64
C PHE A 122 19.81 3.03 18.13
N SER A 123 20.72 2.55 18.97
CA SER A 123 20.67 2.70 20.42
C SER A 123 21.86 3.52 20.91
N VAL A 124 21.69 4.19 22.05
CA VAL A 124 22.75 4.98 22.70
C VAL A 124 22.88 4.57 24.15
N GLY A 125 24.08 4.19 24.59
CA GLY A 125 24.41 3.87 25.97
C GLY A 125 23.73 2.61 26.54
N THR A 126 23.15 1.76 25.67
CA THR A 126 22.49 0.50 26.08
C THR A 126 23.44 -0.70 26.02
N GLY A 127 24.56 -0.58 25.30
CA GLY A 127 25.51 -1.68 25.06
C GLY A 127 24.97 -2.79 24.14
N ALA A 128 23.79 -2.59 23.52
CA ALA A 128 23.17 -3.57 22.63
C ALA A 128 22.41 -2.87 21.48
N PRO A 129 22.30 -3.48 20.29
CA PRO A 129 21.47 -2.98 19.20
C PRO A 129 20.02 -2.69 19.63
N PRO A 130 19.32 -1.77 18.96
CA PRO A 130 17.95 -1.44 19.31
C PRO A 130 17.05 -2.68 19.23
N ALA A 131 16.10 -2.80 20.16
CA ALA A 131 15.20 -3.93 20.20
C ALA A 131 14.37 -3.98 18.91
N PRO A 132 14.11 -5.15 18.31
CA PRO A 132 13.32 -5.24 17.08
C PRO A 132 11.93 -4.64 17.29
N LEU A 133 11.45 -3.88 16.29
CA LEU A 133 10.06 -3.42 16.29
C LEU A 133 9.13 -4.63 16.30
N SER A 134 8.11 -4.60 17.15
CA SER A 134 7.04 -5.59 17.05
C SER A 134 6.36 -5.47 15.67
N ALA A 135 5.90 -6.60 15.14
CA ALA A 135 5.29 -6.66 13.80
C ALA A 135 4.15 -5.64 13.63
N GLU A 136 3.39 -5.42 14.70
CA GLU A 136 2.27 -4.49 14.74
C GLU A 136 2.72 -3.01 14.68
N VAL A 137 3.79 -2.64 15.38
CA VAL A 137 4.36 -1.29 15.30
C VAL A 137 4.95 -1.05 13.91
N ALA A 138 5.67 -2.03 13.36
CA ALA A 138 6.21 -1.95 12.01
C ALA A 138 5.12 -1.80 10.93
N GLN A 139 3.95 -2.44 11.09
CA GLN A 139 2.80 -2.23 10.21
C GLN A 139 2.23 -0.83 10.35
N ARG A 140 1.97 -0.38 11.58
CA ARG A 140 1.39 0.93 11.86
C ARG A 140 2.28 2.08 11.37
N THR A 141 3.60 1.96 11.48
CA THR A 141 4.51 2.97 10.94
C THR A 141 4.50 3.00 9.41
N ARG A 142 4.47 1.84 8.73
CA ARG A 142 4.33 1.77 7.27
C ARG A 142 3.03 2.41 6.79
N GLU A 143 1.92 2.14 7.47
CA GLU A 143 0.61 2.75 7.14
C GLU A 143 0.62 4.27 7.35
N SER A 144 1.23 4.76 8.44
CA SER A 144 1.35 6.20 8.72
C SER A 144 2.24 6.95 7.73
N VAL A 145 3.30 6.29 7.27
CA VAL A 145 4.17 6.75 6.19
C VAL A 145 3.37 6.81 4.88
N GLN A 146 2.68 5.74 4.52
CA GLN A 146 1.90 5.65 3.28
C GLN A 146 0.75 6.67 3.22
N GLN A 147 0.09 6.93 4.36
CA GLN A 147 -0.95 7.95 4.48
C GLN A 147 -0.41 9.36 4.27
N ARG A 148 0.82 9.67 4.71
CA ARG A 148 1.43 10.99 4.46
C ARG A 148 1.78 11.24 2.99
N HIS A 149 2.11 10.21 2.21
CA HIS A 149 2.28 10.28 0.74
C HIS A 149 0.96 10.35 -0.03
N SER A 150 -0.17 10.32 0.67
CA SER A 150 -1.48 10.57 0.10
C SER A 150 -1.91 12.02 0.24
N GLY A 151 -1.05 12.89 0.78
CA GLY A 151 -1.40 14.25 1.16
C GLY A 151 -1.11 15.36 0.15
N HIS A 152 -0.24 15.18 -0.86
CA HIS A 152 0.23 16.31 -1.72
C HIS A 152 0.17 16.03 -3.23
N GLY A 153 -0.91 15.38 -3.70
CA GLY A 153 -1.31 15.39 -5.11
C GLY A 153 -2.77 15.83 -5.23
N PRO A 154 -3.23 16.40 -6.35
CA PRO A 154 -4.64 16.75 -6.52
C PRO A 154 -5.54 15.52 -6.32
N ASP A 155 -6.26 15.46 -5.19
CA ASP A 155 -7.05 14.32 -4.70
C ASP A 155 -8.19 13.85 -5.62
N TRP A 156 -8.44 14.55 -6.72
CA TRP A 156 -9.46 14.16 -7.71
C TRP A 156 -9.07 12.91 -8.50
N ILE A 157 -7.77 12.60 -8.68
CA ILE A 157 -7.35 11.43 -9.48
C ILE A 157 -7.61 10.11 -8.74
N ARG A 158 -7.34 10.04 -7.42
CA ARG A 158 -7.63 8.84 -6.61
C ARG A 158 -9.12 8.70 -6.27
N SER A 159 -9.79 9.82 -6.02
CA SER A 159 -11.24 9.83 -5.75
C SER A 159 -12.06 9.46 -6.99
N SER A 160 -11.64 9.91 -8.18
CA SER A 160 -12.27 9.48 -9.44
C SER A 160 -12.06 8.00 -9.72
N MET A 161 -10.88 7.44 -9.41
CA MET A 161 -10.62 6.01 -9.55
C MET A 161 -11.46 5.13 -8.60
N LEU A 162 -11.77 5.60 -7.38
CA LEU A 162 -12.65 4.88 -6.45
C LEU A 162 -14.13 4.96 -6.87
N MET A 163 -14.61 6.12 -7.35
CA MET A 163 -15.97 6.24 -7.89
C MET A 163 -16.17 5.36 -9.13
N LEU A 164 -15.18 5.29 -10.02
CA LEU A 164 -15.25 4.43 -11.21
C LEU A 164 -15.31 2.94 -10.81
N ASN A 165 -14.46 2.50 -9.87
CA ASN A 165 -14.46 1.13 -9.37
C ASN A 165 -15.78 0.76 -8.66
N GLY A 166 -16.33 1.67 -7.84
CA GLY A 166 -17.62 1.49 -7.20
C GLY A 166 -18.77 1.35 -8.20
N LEU A 167 -18.82 2.21 -9.22
CA LEU A 167 -19.87 2.19 -10.25
C LEU A 167 -19.82 0.91 -11.10
N VAL A 168 -18.62 0.45 -11.46
CA VAL A 168 -18.41 -0.81 -12.18
C VAL A 168 -18.87 -2.00 -11.34
N LEU A 169 -18.53 -2.03 -10.05
CA LEU A 169 -18.95 -3.10 -9.14
C LEU A 169 -20.47 -3.16 -9.01
N VAL A 170 -21.14 -2.02 -8.82
CA VAL A 170 -22.61 -1.94 -8.74
C VAL A 170 -23.26 -2.41 -10.04
N GLY A 171 -22.75 -1.98 -11.19
CA GLY A 171 -23.24 -2.40 -12.50
C GLY A 171 -23.15 -3.93 -12.71
N VAL A 172 -22.04 -4.55 -12.31
CA VAL A 172 -21.84 -6.00 -12.39
C VAL A 172 -22.78 -6.75 -11.45
N VAL A 173 -22.94 -6.29 -10.21
CA VAL A 173 -23.84 -6.91 -9.23
C VAL A 173 -25.30 -6.83 -9.68
N VAL A 174 -25.76 -5.66 -10.13
CA VAL A 174 -27.13 -5.48 -10.66
C VAL A 174 -27.36 -6.40 -11.86
N LEU A 175 -26.41 -6.47 -12.80
CA LEU A 175 -26.52 -7.34 -13.96
C LEU A 175 -26.58 -8.83 -13.56
N LEU A 176 -25.77 -9.25 -12.59
CA LEU A 176 -25.77 -10.63 -12.10
C LEU A 176 -27.08 -10.97 -11.36
N VAL A 177 -27.63 -10.05 -10.58
CA VAL A 177 -28.91 -10.22 -9.87
C VAL A 177 -30.07 -10.28 -10.85
N VAL A 178 -30.12 -9.38 -11.84
CA VAL A 178 -31.15 -9.37 -12.90
C VAL A 178 -31.05 -10.60 -13.81
N ARG A 179 -29.85 -11.15 -13.99
CA ARG A 179 -29.63 -12.37 -14.79
C ARG A 179 -29.72 -13.66 -14.01
N ARG A 180 -30.01 -13.68 -12.70
CA ARG A 180 -30.21 -14.95 -11.98
C ARG A 180 -31.48 -15.63 -12.54
N PRO A 181 -31.37 -16.77 -13.24
CA PRO A 181 -32.55 -17.50 -13.67
C PRO A 181 -33.27 -18.01 -12.42
N ARG A 182 -34.58 -17.75 -12.33
CA ARG A 182 -35.43 -18.30 -11.26
C ARG A 182 -35.37 -19.81 -11.36
N LYS A 183 -34.72 -20.47 -10.40
CA LYS A 183 -34.82 -21.93 -10.26
C LYS A 183 -36.24 -22.22 -9.79
N THR A 184 -37.09 -22.70 -10.70
CA THR A 184 -38.39 -23.24 -10.35
C THR A 184 -38.18 -24.49 -9.49
N THR A 185 -38.35 -24.34 -8.18
CA THR A 185 -38.55 -25.49 -7.29
C THR A 185 -39.99 -25.97 -7.51
N THR A 186 -40.17 -27.07 -8.25
CA THR A 186 -41.44 -27.81 -8.24
C THR A 186 -41.16 -29.22 -7.71
N GLY A 187 -41.85 -29.51 -6.61
CA GLY A 187 -41.58 -30.59 -5.67
C GLY A 187 -41.69 -32.01 -6.22
N ALA A 188 -40.94 -32.89 -5.55
CA ALA A 188 -41.18 -34.31 -5.51
C ALA A 188 -42.62 -34.61 -5.07
N ARG A 189 -43.34 -35.41 -5.86
CA ARG A 189 -44.55 -36.13 -5.41
C ARG A 189 -44.43 -37.58 -5.86
N TRP A 190 -43.95 -38.41 -4.95
CA TRP A 190 -44.08 -39.87 -5.01
C TRP A 190 -45.49 -40.25 -4.56
N VAL A 191 -46.34 -40.80 -5.43
CA VAL A 191 -47.50 -41.62 -5.03
C VAL A 191 -47.81 -42.67 -6.11
N LEU A 192 -47.44 -43.91 -5.77
CA LEU A 192 -48.08 -45.22 -6.00
C LEU A 192 -48.46 -45.72 -7.42
N ARG A 193 -47.83 -46.85 -7.71
CA ARG A 193 -48.18 -47.98 -8.60
C ARG A 193 -49.49 -48.63 -8.13
N GLU A 194 -50.38 -49.01 -9.04
CA GLU A 194 -51.11 -50.30 -9.03
C GLU A 194 -51.74 -50.57 -10.43
N PRO A 195 -52.01 -51.85 -10.80
CA PRO A 195 -51.94 -52.37 -12.17
C PRO A 195 -53.25 -52.36 -12.97
N GLU A 196 -53.10 -52.60 -14.27
CA GLU A 196 -54.17 -52.81 -15.26
C GLU A 196 -55.05 -54.03 -14.93
N ASP A 197 -56.36 -53.92 -15.15
CA ASP A 197 -57.16 -55.02 -15.70
C ASP A 197 -58.49 -54.53 -16.32
N GLU A 198 -58.88 -55.27 -17.35
CA GLU A 198 -60.24 -55.65 -17.72
C GLU A 198 -61.04 -54.75 -18.67
N SER A 199 -60.97 -55.17 -19.93
CA SER A 199 -62.07 -55.25 -20.92
C SER A 199 -63.49 -55.28 -20.35
N ASP A 200 -64.45 -54.62 -21.01
CA ASP A 200 -65.48 -55.30 -21.82
C ASP A 200 -66.60 -54.34 -22.34
N THR A 201 -67.11 -54.69 -23.51
CA THR A 201 -68.40 -54.38 -24.18
C THR A 201 -68.93 -52.94 -24.36
N ARG A 202 -68.98 -52.52 -25.64
CA ARG A 202 -70.09 -51.73 -26.19
C ARG A 202 -71.10 -52.69 -26.82
N GLY A 203 -72.34 -52.64 -26.33
CA GLY A 203 -73.56 -53.14 -26.95
C GLY A 203 -74.68 -52.16 -26.60
#